data_AF-A0A0S7XEE7-F1
#
_entry.id   AF-A0A0S7XEE7-F1
#
_cell.length_a   1.000
_cell.length_b   1.000
_cell.length_c   1.000
_cell.angle_alpha   90.00
_cell.angle_beta   90.00
_cell.angle_gamma   90.00
#
_symmetry.space_group_name_H-M   'P 1'
#
loop_
_entity.id
_entity.type
_entity.pdbx_description
1 polymer ?
#
loop_
_entity_poly.entity_id
_entity_poly.type
_entity_poly.pdbx_seq_one_letter_code
_entity_poly.pdbx_strand_id
1 'polypeptide(L)'
;MRIVSIVREVVLMKLLTIGCLLCSVLLAASIADARTWLVKQDGSWDCTTIQACIDSASSGDTVLVGPGIYHERILITSRASGVRIKSETGPHETIIDGATYRGSVVMIDSAGPGSSLQGFTIRNGEQLRLSGGWGGGIGCYDSYILVEGNTIIHNSCEPLQLQQVCALGICCVRGAPVIRRNLVVHNSGEAMPIKPTAAVLLSNDASTVQENTIAYSYGERVEGILVMGSGASITGNIIAYNGGYGIRCLSGPPYPIPGCNDLWANASGNYYGCDPGNGDISQDPEFCNPEHDNFFLCESSPCVDVIGCGQIGAFGVGCGPTTVKGTTWGRIKATFR
;
A
#
# COMPACT_ATOMS: atom_id res chain seq x y z
N MET A 1 31.18 70.13 11.03
CA MET A 1 31.22 68.66 11.26
C MET A 1 29.84 67.98 11.39
N ARG A 2 28.72 68.69 11.63
CA ARG A 2 27.38 68.05 11.80
C ARG A 2 26.62 67.70 10.51
N ILE A 3 26.86 68.39 9.39
CA ILE A 3 26.07 68.20 8.15
C ILE A 3 26.46 66.91 7.40
N VAL A 4 27.75 66.53 7.40
CA VAL A 4 28.24 65.32 6.71
C VAL A 4 27.74 64.03 7.38
N SER A 5 27.50 64.05 8.69
CA SER A 5 26.97 62.90 9.46
C SER A 5 25.50 62.59 9.12
N ILE A 6 24.68 63.64 8.97
CA ILE A 6 23.24 63.52 8.69
C ILE A 6 23.01 63.00 7.26
N VAL A 7 23.81 63.44 6.28
CA VAL A 7 23.71 62.94 4.90
C VAL A 7 24.10 61.46 4.82
N ARG A 8 25.09 61.02 5.60
CA ARG A 8 25.50 59.60 5.65
C ARG A 8 24.42 58.71 6.25
N GLU A 9 23.75 59.14 7.32
CA GLU A 9 22.64 58.38 7.94
C GLU A 9 21.39 58.33 7.06
N VAL A 10 21.03 59.42 6.37
CA VAL A 10 19.87 59.43 5.46
C VAL A 10 20.10 58.57 4.22
N VAL A 11 21.33 58.53 3.70
CA VAL A 11 21.70 57.65 2.57
C VAL A 11 21.75 56.18 3.00
N LEU A 12 22.28 55.88 4.20
CA LEU A 12 22.31 54.53 4.76
C LEU A 12 20.90 54.00 5.06
N MET A 13 20.01 54.85 5.58
CA MET A 13 18.61 54.51 5.89
C MET A 13 17.77 54.30 4.62
N LYS A 14 18.02 55.07 3.54
CA LYS A 14 17.39 54.84 2.23
C LYS A 14 17.89 53.56 1.53
N LEU A 15 19.17 53.22 1.66
CA LEU A 15 19.74 51.97 1.14
C LEU A 15 19.24 50.73 1.90
N LEU A 16 19.02 50.83 3.21
CA LEU A 16 18.42 49.77 4.04
C LEU A 16 16.94 49.53 3.72
N THR A 17 16.15 50.57 3.44
CA THR A 17 14.74 50.43 3.03
C THR A 17 14.58 49.87 1.63
N ILE A 18 15.48 50.21 0.69
CA ILE A 18 15.47 49.66 -0.69
C ILE A 18 15.93 48.20 -0.69
N GLY A 19 16.90 47.82 0.16
CA GLY A 19 17.31 46.43 0.36
C GLY A 19 16.21 45.55 0.98
N CYS A 20 15.38 46.09 1.88
CA CYS A 20 14.28 45.35 2.52
C CYS A 20 13.07 45.16 1.58
N LEU A 21 12.80 46.11 0.68
CA LEU A 21 11.77 46.00 -0.37
C LEU A 21 12.17 45.04 -1.51
N LEU A 22 13.47 44.89 -1.81
CA LEU A 22 13.97 43.88 -2.75
C LEU A 22 14.05 42.47 -2.13
N CYS A 23 14.21 42.34 -0.82
CA CYS A 23 14.23 41.05 -0.12
C CYS A 23 12.81 40.53 0.22
N SER A 24 11.81 41.42 0.32
CA SER A 24 10.40 41.03 0.53
C SER A 24 9.65 40.68 -0.76
N VAL A 25 10.22 40.98 -1.93
CA VAL A 25 9.66 40.59 -3.24
C VAL A 25 10.18 39.22 -3.74
N LEU A 26 11.08 38.56 -2.98
CA LEU A 26 11.67 37.26 -3.35
C LEU A 26 11.17 36.07 -2.50
N LEU A 27 10.01 36.22 -1.86
CA LEU A 27 9.28 35.13 -1.20
C LEU A 27 7.80 35.09 -1.65
N ALA A 28 7.53 35.47 -2.90
CA ALA A 28 6.48 34.76 -3.61
C ALA A 28 7.07 33.40 -3.98
N ALA A 29 6.93 32.41 -3.10
CA ALA A 29 6.95 31.03 -3.56
C ALA A 29 5.89 31.00 -4.66
N SER A 30 6.32 30.93 -5.92
CA SER A 30 5.40 30.65 -7.00
C SER A 30 4.70 29.38 -6.57
N ILE A 31 3.40 29.44 -6.33
CA ILE A 31 2.56 28.25 -6.34
C ILE A 31 2.69 27.80 -7.79
N ALA A 32 3.69 26.95 -8.06
CA ALA A 32 3.77 26.26 -9.32
C ALA A 32 2.45 25.50 -9.42
N ASP A 33 1.68 25.79 -10.46
CA ASP A 33 0.46 25.07 -10.70
C ASP A 33 0.81 23.58 -10.82
N ALA A 34 0.07 22.72 -10.15
CA ALA A 34 0.37 21.30 -10.10
C ALA A 34 0.30 20.74 -11.52
N ARG A 35 1.44 20.31 -12.07
CA ARG A 35 1.47 19.75 -13.43
C ARG A 35 0.98 18.31 -13.39
N THR A 36 0.26 17.91 -14.45
CA THR A 36 0.04 16.50 -14.74
C THR A 36 1.06 16.05 -15.79
N TRP A 37 1.84 15.04 -15.45
CA TRP A 37 2.78 14.34 -16.31
C TRP A 37 2.11 13.05 -16.81
N LEU A 38 2.02 12.91 -18.12
CA LEU A 38 1.33 11.81 -18.79
C LEU A 38 2.34 10.72 -19.18
N VAL A 39 2.10 9.47 -18.75
CA VAL A 39 2.95 8.31 -19.08
C VAL A 39 2.26 7.33 -20.03
N LYS A 40 2.85 7.09 -21.22
CA LYS A 40 2.39 6.05 -22.16
C LYS A 40 3.54 5.44 -22.97
N GLN A 41 3.57 4.11 -23.02
CA GLN A 41 4.69 3.34 -23.58
C GLN A 41 4.92 3.57 -25.08
N ASP A 42 3.88 4.00 -25.82
CA ASP A 42 3.94 4.28 -27.26
C ASP A 42 4.62 5.63 -27.61
N GLY A 43 5.00 6.41 -26.59
CA GLY A 43 5.68 7.71 -26.76
C GLY A 43 4.75 8.84 -27.19
N SER A 44 3.44 8.66 -27.15
CA SER A 44 2.48 9.71 -27.50
C SER A 44 2.28 10.77 -26.40
N TRP A 45 2.80 10.52 -25.18
CA TRP A 45 2.66 11.36 -23.98
C TRP A 45 4.03 11.88 -23.48
N ASP A 46 4.06 12.56 -22.33
CA ASP A 46 5.27 13.21 -21.79
C ASP A 46 6.44 12.23 -21.56
N CYS A 47 6.15 11.02 -21.05
CA CYS A 47 7.14 9.99 -20.78
C CYS A 47 6.70 8.62 -21.33
N THR A 48 7.67 7.80 -21.71
CA THR A 48 7.45 6.39 -22.07
C THR A 48 7.51 5.44 -20.88
N THR A 49 8.08 5.87 -19.75
CA THR A 49 8.23 5.10 -18.53
C THR A 49 7.69 5.87 -17.32
N ILE A 50 7.22 5.14 -16.31
CA ILE A 50 6.70 5.73 -15.08
C ILE A 50 7.83 6.44 -14.33
N GLN A 51 8.99 5.79 -14.21
CA GLN A 51 10.12 6.37 -13.48
C GLN A 51 10.59 7.70 -14.07
N ALA A 52 10.63 7.86 -15.40
CA ALA A 52 11.08 9.11 -16.02
C ALA A 52 10.17 10.30 -15.67
N CYS A 53 8.86 10.07 -15.55
CA CYS A 53 7.92 11.10 -15.13
C CYS A 53 8.00 11.39 -13.64
N ILE A 54 8.26 10.37 -12.80
CA ILE A 54 8.55 10.59 -11.37
C ILE A 54 9.83 11.43 -11.20
N ASP A 55 10.87 11.13 -11.97
CA ASP A 55 12.15 11.86 -11.92
C ASP A 55 12.00 13.33 -12.37
N SER A 56 10.99 13.63 -13.17
CA SER A 56 10.69 14.98 -13.69
C SER A 56 9.69 15.75 -12.83
N ALA A 57 8.88 15.06 -12.03
CA ALA A 57 7.82 15.64 -11.24
C ALA A 57 8.35 16.41 -10.02
N SER A 58 7.65 17.49 -9.69
CA SER A 58 7.89 18.29 -8.48
C SER A 58 6.77 18.09 -7.47
N SER A 59 7.02 18.48 -6.21
CA SER A 59 6.01 18.38 -5.15
C SER A 59 4.69 19.03 -5.56
N GLY A 60 3.58 18.31 -5.40
CA GLY A 60 2.24 18.73 -5.82
C GLY A 60 1.81 18.20 -7.19
N ASP A 61 2.75 17.80 -8.06
CA ASP A 61 2.47 17.26 -9.40
C ASP A 61 1.74 15.91 -9.33
N THR A 62 1.14 15.54 -10.45
CA THR A 62 0.54 14.23 -10.68
C THR A 62 1.26 13.52 -11.82
N VAL A 63 1.64 12.26 -11.61
CA VAL A 63 2.06 11.33 -12.67
C VAL A 63 0.87 10.44 -12.99
N LEU A 64 0.21 10.69 -14.13
CA LEU A 64 -0.95 9.95 -14.61
C LEU A 64 -0.51 8.91 -15.66
N VAL A 65 -0.79 7.65 -15.38
CA VAL A 65 -0.27 6.51 -16.14
C VAL A 65 -1.39 5.86 -16.93
N GLY A 66 -1.24 5.78 -18.26
CA GLY A 66 -2.21 5.12 -19.13
C GLY A 66 -2.27 3.60 -18.93
N PRO A 67 -3.21 2.90 -19.60
CA PRO A 67 -3.27 1.44 -19.59
C PRO A 67 -2.03 0.84 -20.26
N GLY A 68 -1.52 -0.27 -19.71
CA GLY A 68 -0.32 -0.94 -20.20
C GLY A 68 0.36 -1.82 -19.16
N ILE A 69 1.34 -2.60 -19.63
CA ILE A 69 2.22 -3.41 -18.77
C ILE A 69 3.59 -2.74 -18.77
N TYR A 70 3.93 -2.12 -17.66
CA TYR A 70 5.18 -1.41 -17.44
C TYR A 70 6.18 -2.34 -16.77
N HIS A 71 7.14 -2.84 -17.54
CA HIS A 71 8.25 -3.66 -17.05
C HIS A 71 9.32 -2.79 -16.40
N GLU A 72 9.03 -2.30 -15.19
CA GLU A 72 9.85 -1.33 -14.46
C GLU A 72 9.97 -1.71 -12.99
N ARG A 73 11.01 -1.18 -12.33
CA ARG A 73 10.98 -0.96 -10.88
C ARG A 73 10.85 0.53 -10.62
N ILE A 74 9.96 0.90 -9.71
CA ILE A 74 9.70 2.29 -9.37
C ILE A 74 10.41 2.64 -8.08
N LEU A 75 11.10 3.77 -8.07
CA LEU A 75 11.75 4.36 -6.91
C LEU A 75 11.15 5.75 -6.64
N ILE A 76 10.42 5.85 -5.53
CA ILE A 76 9.85 7.11 -5.03
C ILE A 76 10.73 7.56 -3.87
N THR A 77 11.61 8.54 -4.12
CA THR A 77 12.49 9.11 -3.09
C THR A 77 11.92 10.40 -2.50
N SER A 78 12.61 10.96 -1.50
CA SER A 78 12.35 12.32 -0.99
C SER A 78 12.32 13.42 -2.06
N ARG A 79 12.94 13.22 -3.23
CA ARG A 79 12.86 14.17 -4.36
C ARG A 79 11.45 14.24 -4.96
N ALA A 80 10.72 13.12 -4.96
CA ALA A 80 9.35 13.03 -5.44
C ALA A 80 8.33 13.19 -4.29
N SER A 81 8.74 13.76 -3.16
CA SER A 81 7.86 13.99 -2.02
C SER A 81 6.72 14.94 -2.39
N GLY A 82 5.49 14.50 -2.19
CA GLY A 82 4.26 15.23 -2.52
C GLY A 82 3.75 14.97 -3.95
N VAL A 83 4.36 14.04 -4.69
CA VAL A 83 3.90 13.65 -6.03
C VAL A 83 2.81 12.58 -5.95
N ARG A 84 1.73 12.75 -6.71
CA ARG A 84 0.64 11.77 -6.81
C ARG A 84 0.84 10.89 -8.03
N ILE A 85 1.07 9.60 -7.84
CA ILE A 85 1.24 8.62 -8.92
C ILE A 85 -0.04 7.81 -9.01
N LYS A 86 -0.71 7.87 -10.16
CA LYS A 86 -2.05 7.30 -10.32
C LYS A 86 -2.25 6.68 -11.71
N SER A 87 -2.85 5.51 -11.76
CA SER A 87 -3.36 4.94 -13.00
C SER A 87 -4.59 5.70 -13.51
N GLU A 88 -4.66 5.90 -14.82
CA GLU A 88 -5.82 6.47 -15.49
C GLU A 88 -7.03 5.55 -15.46
N THR A 89 -6.84 4.24 -15.66
CA THR A 89 -7.93 3.27 -15.88
C THR A 89 -8.07 2.22 -14.77
N GLY A 90 -7.18 2.25 -13.78
CA GLY A 90 -7.21 1.39 -12.61
C GLY A 90 -6.40 0.09 -12.77
N PRO A 91 -6.42 -0.75 -11.71
CA PRO A 91 -5.46 -1.85 -11.57
C PRO A 91 -5.66 -2.97 -12.59
N HIS A 92 -6.86 -3.10 -13.18
CA HIS A 92 -7.13 -4.12 -14.20
C HIS A 92 -6.40 -3.89 -15.52
N GLU A 93 -6.01 -2.65 -15.82
CA GLU A 93 -5.42 -2.28 -17.11
C GLU A 93 -4.03 -1.64 -16.99
N THR A 94 -3.65 -1.11 -15.82
CA THR A 94 -2.31 -0.55 -15.58
C THR A 94 -1.53 -1.43 -14.62
N ILE A 95 -0.52 -2.11 -15.15
CA ILE A 95 0.27 -3.12 -14.43
C ILE A 95 1.73 -2.67 -14.36
N ILE A 96 2.30 -2.67 -13.15
CA ILE A 96 3.75 -2.55 -12.91
C ILE A 96 4.28 -3.96 -12.64
N ASP A 97 5.13 -4.46 -13.53
CA ASP A 97 5.57 -5.85 -13.57
C ASP A 97 7.08 -5.97 -13.29
N GLY A 98 7.43 -6.56 -12.14
CA GLY A 98 8.81 -6.74 -11.68
C GLY A 98 9.54 -7.98 -12.22
N ALA A 99 8.92 -8.80 -13.09
CA ALA A 99 9.45 -10.14 -13.44
C ALA A 99 10.89 -10.17 -13.97
N THR A 100 11.38 -9.08 -14.58
CA THR A 100 12.73 -8.99 -15.15
C THR A 100 13.81 -8.66 -14.12
N TYR A 101 13.46 -8.57 -12.84
CA TYR A 101 14.21 -7.84 -11.85
C TYR A 101 14.13 -8.50 -10.46
N ARG A 102 15.23 -8.48 -9.70
CA ARG A 102 15.22 -8.82 -8.25
C ARG A 102 14.90 -7.60 -7.39
N GLY A 103 14.17 -7.76 -6.30
CA GLY A 103 13.78 -6.71 -5.36
C GLY A 103 12.32 -6.28 -5.46
N SER A 104 11.95 -5.28 -4.65
CA SER A 104 10.62 -4.70 -4.64
C SER A 104 10.24 -4.12 -6.00
N VAL A 105 9.01 -4.35 -6.46
CA VAL A 105 8.50 -3.69 -7.69
C VAL A 105 8.43 -2.18 -7.49
N VAL A 106 7.94 -1.74 -6.33
CA VAL A 106 7.91 -0.34 -5.93
C VAL A 106 8.69 -0.16 -4.63
N MET A 107 9.72 0.67 -4.67
CA MET A 107 10.49 1.10 -3.51
C MET A 107 10.15 2.56 -3.20
N ILE A 108 9.75 2.81 -1.96
CA ILE A 108 9.37 4.12 -1.44
C ILE A 108 10.32 4.42 -0.31
N ASP A 109 11.15 5.45 -0.48
CA ASP A 109 12.18 5.83 0.48
C ASP A 109 12.07 7.33 0.80
N SER A 110 11.67 7.61 2.04
CA SER A 110 11.59 8.97 2.56
C SER A 110 10.61 9.87 1.77
N ALA A 111 9.54 9.31 1.22
CA ALA A 111 8.47 10.08 0.57
C ALA A 111 7.63 10.81 1.62
N GLY A 112 7.52 12.13 1.52
CA GLY A 112 6.78 12.94 2.49
C GLY A 112 5.27 13.02 2.24
N PRO A 113 4.54 13.76 3.10
CA PRO A 113 3.09 13.92 2.99
C PRO A 113 2.64 14.46 1.63
N GLY A 114 1.43 14.07 1.22
CA GLY A 114 0.85 14.43 -0.08
C GLY A 114 1.27 13.50 -1.22
N SER A 115 2.26 12.63 -1.00
CA SER A 115 2.62 11.57 -1.96
C SER A 115 1.51 10.51 -2.01
N SER A 116 1.28 9.90 -3.19
CA SER A 116 0.37 8.76 -3.31
C SER A 116 0.76 7.79 -4.42
N LEU A 117 0.39 6.51 -4.25
CA LEU A 117 0.45 5.46 -5.27
C LEU A 117 -0.92 4.81 -5.41
N GLN A 118 -1.57 4.97 -6.56
CA GLN A 118 -2.99 4.63 -6.70
C GLN A 118 -3.36 3.89 -7.98
N GLY A 119 -4.17 2.83 -7.85
CA GLY A 119 -4.85 2.20 -8.97
C GLY A 119 -3.98 1.28 -9.82
N PHE A 120 -2.93 0.67 -9.29
CA PHE A 120 -2.04 -0.21 -10.05
C PHE A 120 -2.19 -1.67 -9.66
N THR A 121 -2.03 -2.58 -10.63
CA THR A 121 -1.58 -3.94 -10.30
C THR A 121 -0.06 -3.93 -10.16
N ILE A 122 0.45 -4.49 -9.06
CA ILE A 122 1.88 -4.55 -8.72
C ILE A 122 2.24 -6.02 -8.52
N ARG A 123 3.04 -6.58 -9.42
CA ARG A 123 3.27 -8.04 -9.45
C ARG A 123 4.68 -8.46 -9.81
N ASN A 124 4.95 -9.75 -9.57
CA ASN A 124 6.18 -10.45 -9.93
C ASN A 124 7.44 -9.83 -9.34
N GLY A 125 7.34 -9.13 -8.21
CA GLY A 125 8.50 -8.70 -7.44
C GLY A 125 9.05 -9.87 -6.63
N GLU A 126 10.37 -10.10 -6.74
CA GLU A 126 11.07 -11.20 -6.06
C GLU A 126 12.17 -10.61 -5.18
N GLN A 127 11.89 -10.40 -3.90
CA GLN A 127 12.87 -9.86 -2.97
C GLN A 127 13.80 -10.97 -2.42
N LEU A 128 15.09 -10.65 -2.30
CA LEU A 128 16.08 -11.52 -1.66
C LEU A 128 16.30 -11.07 -0.21
N ARG A 129 16.36 -12.01 0.75
CA ARG A 129 16.64 -11.73 2.19
C ARG A 129 18.05 -11.16 2.50
N LEU A 130 18.78 -10.64 1.51
CA LEU A 130 20.19 -10.22 1.62
C LEU A 130 20.39 -8.82 2.21
N SER A 131 19.35 -7.97 2.25
CA SER A 131 19.51 -6.57 2.66
C SER A 131 18.22 -5.99 3.22
N GLY A 132 18.05 -6.06 4.55
CA GLY A 132 17.06 -5.28 5.30
C GLY A 132 15.61 -5.52 4.91
N GLY A 133 15.10 -6.74 5.11
CA GLY A 133 13.67 -7.13 5.03
C GLY A 133 12.71 -6.15 4.34
N TRP A 134 12.60 -6.22 3.01
CA TRP A 134 11.65 -5.42 2.22
C TRP A 134 10.51 -6.28 1.67
N GLY A 135 9.46 -5.63 1.17
CA GLY A 135 8.33 -6.28 0.52
C GLY A 135 8.66 -6.68 -0.91
N GLY A 136 8.24 -7.85 -1.37
CA GLY A 136 8.34 -8.25 -2.78
C GLY A 136 7.59 -7.30 -3.71
N GLY A 137 6.37 -6.91 -3.35
CA GLY A 137 5.59 -5.92 -4.09
C GLY A 137 6.04 -4.49 -3.81
N ILE A 138 5.78 -4.01 -2.59
CA ILE A 138 6.04 -2.64 -2.14
C ILE A 138 6.96 -2.67 -0.92
N GLY A 139 8.11 -2.01 -1.01
CA GLY A 139 8.96 -1.67 0.14
C GLY A 139 8.83 -0.19 0.48
N CYS A 140 8.43 0.12 1.71
CA CYS A 140 8.17 1.48 2.17
C CYS A 140 9.03 1.81 3.41
N TYR A 141 9.97 2.74 3.26
CA TYR A 141 10.90 3.19 4.28
C TYR A 141 10.69 4.66 4.63
N ASP A 142 10.55 4.96 5.93
CA ASP A 142 10.53 6.33 6.48
C ASP A 142 9.59 7.30 5.76
N SER A 143 8.45 6.80 5.28
CA SER A 143 7.56 7.52 4.36
C SER A 143 6.17 7.80 4.94
N TYR A 144 5.52 8.83 4.39
CA TYR A 144 4.19 9.36 4.77
C TYR A 144 3.28 9.39 3.54
N ILE A 145 3.23 8.26 2.83
CA ILE A 145 2.55 8.10 1.54
C ILE A 145 1.17 7.43 1.70
N LEU A 146 0.23 7.76 0.82
CA LEU A 146 -1.01 7.02 0.62
C LEU A 146 -0.83 5.94 -0.45
N VAL A 147 -0.95 4.67 -0.07
CA VAL A 147 -1.05 3.53 -1.00
C VAL A 147 -2.52 3.11 -1.04
N GLU A 148 -3.19 3.38 -2.15
CA GLU A 148 -4.64 3.17 -2.24
C GLU A 148 -5.14 2.53 -3.54
N GLY A 149 -6.08 1.59 -3.44
CA GLY A 149 -6.75 1.05 -4.63
C GLY A 149 -5.84 0.22 -5.53
N ASN A 150 -4.77 -0.36 -4.99
CA ASN A 150 -3.83 -1.19 -5.75
C ASN A 150 -4.13 -2.68 -5.56
N THR A 151 -3.78 -3.49 -6.56
CA THR A 151 -3.75 -4.96 -6.49
C THR A 151 -2.30 -5.43 -6.38
N ILE A 152 -1.89 -5.91 -5.22
CA ILE A 152 -0.55 -6.43 -4.94
C ILE A 152 -0.61 -7.95 -5.01
N ILE A 153 -0.13 -8.54 -6.10
CA ILE A 153 -0.37 -9.94 -6.46
C ILE A 153 0.88 -10.65 -6.98
N HIS A 154 1.03 -11.94 -6.69
CA HIS A 154 2.15 -12.76 -7.19
C HIS A 154 3.54 -12.16 -6.90
N ASN A 155 3.71 -11.52 -5.75
CA ASN A 155 5.01 -11.10 -5.26
C ASN A 155 5.55 -12.12 -4.26
N SER A 156 6.87 -12.24 -4.20
CA SER A 156 7.55 -13.21 -3.36
C SER A 156 8.78 -12.64 -2.65
N CYS A 157 9.19 -13.37 -1.61
CA CYS A 157 10.42 -13.11 -0.88
C CYS A 157 11.16 -14.43 -0.67
N GLU A 158 12.26 -14.61 -1.39
CA GLU A 158 13.03 -15.86 -1.43
C GLU A 158 14.06 -15.94 -0.27
N PRO A 159 14.20 -17.10 0.39
CA PRO A 159 15.13 -17.28 1.49
C PRO A 159 16.58 -17.38 1.01
N LEU A 160 17.38 -16.34 1.26
CA LEU A 160 18.84 -16.43 1.21
C LEU A 160 19.41 -16.32 2.63
N GLN A 161 19.55 -17.48 3.28
CA GLN A 161 20.49 -17.80 4.37
C GLN A 161 20.53 -16.93 5.65
N LEU A 162 19.69 -15.91 5.86
CA LEU A 162 19.75 -15.04 7.06
C LEU A 162 18.41 -14.73 7.76
N GLN A 163 18.53 -14.44 9.06
CA GLN A 163 17.51 -14.29 10.11
C GLN A 163 16.55 -13.08 9.98
N GLN A 164 16.21 -12.64 8.77
CA GLN A 164 15.38 -11.45 8.56
C GLN A 164 13.92 -11.80 8.28
N VAL A 165 13.02 -10.90 8.68
CA VAL A 165 11.58 -10.96 8.39
C VAL A 165 11.36 -10.56 6.93
N CYS A 166 10.48 -11.26 6.23
CA CYS A 166 10.08 -10.95 4.86
C CYS A 166 8.64 -10.44 4.85
N ALA A 167 8.39 -9.44 4.01
CA ALA A 167 7.05 -9.19 3.53
C ALA A 167 6.95 -9.63 2.07
N LEU A 168 5.85 -10.29 1.71
CA LEU A 168 5.63 -10.76 0.35
C LEU A 168 5.02 -9.63 -0.48
N GLY A 169 3.91 -9.05 0.00
CA GLY A 169 3.23 -7.94 -0.64
C GLY A 169 3.83 -6.60 -0.24
N ILE A 170 3.57 -6.15 0.99
CA ILE A 170 3.88 -4.79 1.45
C ILE A 170 4.74 -4.84 2.72
N CYS A 171 5.86 -4.12 2.73
CA CYS A 171 6.66 -3.89 3.93
C CYS A 171 6.71 -2.40 4.26
N CYS A 172 6.40 -2.04 5.50
CA CYS A 172 6.51 -0.68 6.01
C CYS A 172 7.48 -0.64 7.20
N VAL A 173 8.54 0.16 7.07
CA VAL A 173 9.59 0.35 8.08
C VAL A 173 9.74 1.84 8.33
N ARG A 174 9.60 2.28 9.58
CA ARG A 174 9.50 3.70 9.97
C ARG A 174 8.41 4.47 9.19
N GLY A 175 8.29 5.77 9.45
CA GLY A 175 7.25 6.63 8.85
C GLY A 175 5.83 6.32 9.34
N ALA A 176 4.86 6.88 8.64
CA ALA A 176 3.42 6.73 8.92
C ALA A 176 2.62 6.61 7.60
N PRO A 177 2.83 5.54 6.81
CA PRO A 177 2.09 5.34 5.57
C PRO A 177 0.63 4.97 5.85
N VAL A 178 -0.25 5.32 4.91
CA VAL A 178 -1.65 4.90 4.91
C VAL A 178 -1.84 3.87 3.79
N ILE A 179 -2.19 2.65 4.16
CA ILE A 179 -2.49 1.54 3.25
C ILE A 179 -4.00 1.36 3.28
N ARG A 180 -4.69 1.77 2.21
CA ARG A 180 -6.16 1.78 2.19
C ARG A 180 -6.76 1.16 0.93
N ARG A 181 -7.81 0.34 1.03
CA ARG A 181 -8.53 -0.21 -0.15
C ARG A 181 -7.63 -0.92 -1.15
N ASN A 182 -6.59 -1.58 -0.67
CA ASN A 182 -5.74 -2.41 -1.52
C ASN A 182 -6.20 -3.88 -1.42
N LEU A 183 -6.01 -4.60 -2.52
CA LEU A 183 -6.13 -6.04 -2.59
C LEU A 183 -4.71 -6.63 -2.51
N VAL A 184 -4.41 -7.38 -1.46
CA VAL A 184 -3.12 -8.07 -1.28
C VAL A 184 -3.38 -9.57 -1.32
N VAL A 185 -3.16 -10.20 -2.47
CA VAL A 185 -3.56 -11.60 -2.71
C VAL A 185 -2.52 -12.42 -3.45
N HIS A 186 -2.51 -13.73 -3.25
CA HIS A 186 -1.64 -14.66 -3.98
C HIS A 186 -0.15 -14.27 -3.94
N ASN A 187 0.28 -13.62 -2.87
CA ASN A 187 1.69 -13.39 -2.61
C ASN A 187 2.24 -14.62 -1.89
N SER A 188 3.39 -15.12 -2.34
CA SER A 188 3.90 -16.42 -1.92
C SER A 188 5.33 -16.33 -1.41
N GLY A 189 5.66 -17.16 -0.42
CA GLY A 189 7.02 -17.33 0.02
C GLY A 189 7.11 -18.34 1.14
N GLU A 190 8.30 -18.89 1.35
CA GLU A 190 8.51 -19.87 2.40
C GLU A 190 8.83 -19.17 3.72
N ALA A 191 8.08 -19.47 4.78
CA ALA A 191 8.51 -19.06 6.12
C ALA A 191 9.67 -19.92 6.57
N MET A 192 10.71 -19.25 7.08
CA MET A 192 11.80 -19.93 7.76
C MET A 192 11.34 -20.34 9.18
N PRO A 193 11.83 -21.44 9.75
CA PRO A 193 11.40 -21.94 11.07
C PRO A 193 11.46 -20.92 12.21
N ILE A 194 12.32 -19.89 12.09
CA ILE A 194 12.71 -18.98 13.17
C ILE A 194 12.07 -17.58 13.03
N LYS A 195 11.67 -17.15 11.82
CA LYS A 195 11.15 -15.80 11.58
C LYS A 195 9.91 -15.82 10.70
N PRO A 196 8.82 -15.16 11.13
CA PRO A 196 7.59 -15.11 10.36
C PRO A 196 7.79 -14.40 9.01
N THR A 197 6.92 -14.74 8.07
CA THR A 197 6.77 -14.09 6.77
C THR A 197 5.34 -13.59 6.69
N ALA A 198 5.09 -12.45 6.05
CA ALA A 198 3.75 -11.87 6.03
C ALA A 198 3.37 -11.30 4.68
N ALA A 199 2.08 -11.28 4.37
CA ALA A 199 1.57 -10.54 3.22
C ALA A 199 1.83 -9.03 3.39
N VAL A 200 1.54 -8.52 4.59
CA VAL A 200 1.81 -7.14 5.02
C VAL A 200 2.65 -7.14 6.30
N LEU A 201 3.78 -6.46 6.29
CA LEU A 201 4.67 -6.27 7.44
C LEU A 201 4.67 -4.82 7.89
N LEU A 202 4.39 -4.60 9.17
CA LEU A 202 4.45 -3.30 9.82
C LEU A 202 5.55 -3.31 10.89
N SER A 203 6.69 -2.71 10.55
CA SER A 203 7.84 -2.53 11.46
C SER A 203 7.96 -1.09 11.98
N ASN A 204 6.84 -0.37 12.05
CA ASN A 204 6.74 0.97 12.60
C ASN A 204 5.55 1.08 13.56
N ASP A 205 5.46 2.22 14.24
CA ASP A 205 4.44 2.48 15.27
C ASP A 205 3.34 3.43 14.79
N ALA A 206 3.20 3.70 13.48
CA ALA A 206 2.29 4.75 13.01
C ALA A 206 1.58 4.44 11.68
N SER A 207 1.74 3.24 11.12
CA SER A 207 1.00 2.84 9.91
C SER A 207 -0.50 2.78 10.16
N THR A 208 -1.28 3.23 9.19
CA THR A 208 -2.73 3.01 9.15
C THR A 208 -3.06 2.01 8.05
N VAL A 209 -3.65 0.88 8.42
CA VAL A 209 -4.10 -0.19 7.51
C VAL A 209 -5.61 -0.25 7.57
N GLN A 210 -6.27 0.29 6.54
CA GLN A 210 -7.71 0.49 6.55
C GLN A 210 -8.41 -0.09 5.32
N GLU A 211 -9.55 -0.77 5.49
CA GLU A 211 -10.40 -1.17 4.35
C GLU A 211 -9.64 -1.98 3.29
N ASN A 212 -8.65 -2.80 3.66
CA ASN A 212 -7.94 -3.67 2.70
C ASN A 212 -8.54 -5.08 2.69
N THR A 213 -8.34 -5.80 1.59
CA THR A 213 -8.58 -7.25 1.52
C THR A 213 -7.23 -7.94 1.38
N ILE A 214 -6.82 -8.67 2.42
CA ILE A 214 -5.53 -9.38 2.50
C ILE A 214 -5.84 -10.87 2.59
N ALA A 215 -5.75 -11.57 1.47
CA ALA A 215 -6.21 -12.94 1.43
C ALA A 215 -5.30 -13.86 0.62
N TYR A 216 -5.40 -15.17 0.84
CA TYR A 216 -4.74 -16.16 0.00
C TYR A 216 -3.23 -15.93 -0.16
N SER A 217 -2.55 -15.45 0.89
CA SER A 217 -1.08 -15.42 0.89
C SER A 217 -0.55 -16.77 1.33
N TYR A 218 0.25 -17.39 0.47
CA TYR A 218 0.58 -18.82 0.54
C TYR A 218 2.02 -19.07 0.98
N GLY A 219 2.21 -20.21 1.65
CA GLY A 219 3.45 -20.64 2.27
C GLY A 219 3.19 -21.13 3.69
N GLU A 220 4.08 -21.94 4.26
CA GLU A 220 3.94 -22.33 5.66
C GLU A 220 3.95 -21.08 6.54
N ARG A 221 2.94 -20.87 7.40
CA ARG A 221 2.92 -19.80 8.41
C ARG A 221 3.11 -18.38 7.86
N VAL A 222 2.56 -18.11 6.68
CA VAL A 222 2.49 -16.74 6.12
C VAL A 222 1.37 -15.95 6.79
N GLU A 223 1.76 -15.05 7.68
CA GLU A 223 0.82 -14.18 8.39
C GLU A 223 0.10 -13.24 7.40
N GLY A 224 -1.17 -12.92 7.62
CA GLY A 224 -1.85 -11.88 6.84
C GLY A 224 -1.20 -10.52 7.09
N ILE A 225 -1.24 -10.07 8.34
CA ILE A 225 -0.52 -8.90 8.83
C ILE A 225 0.41 -9.30 9.98
N LEU A 226 1.69 -8.98 9.84
CA LEU A 226 2.66 -9.07 10.92
C LEU A 226 2.99 -7.68 11.45
N VAL A 227 2.77 -7.47 12.74
CA VAL A 227 3.00 -6.20 13.41
C VAL A 227 4.15 -6.34 14.40
N MET A 228 5.21 -5.56 14.19
CA MET A 228 6.39 -5.52 15.06
C MET A 228 6.45 -4.24 15.90
N GLY A 229 5.77 -3.17 15.48
CA GLY A 229 5.58 -1.95 16.26
C GLY A 229 4.33 -2.00 17.15
N SER A 230 4.08 -0.97 17.95
CA SER A 230 2.98 -0.91 18.93
C SER A 230 1.85 0.05 18.55
N GLY A 231 2.08 1.03 17.67
CA GLY A 231 1.10 2.10 17.40
C GLY A 231 0.35 2.04 16.07
N ALA A 232 0.44 0.93 15.33
CA ALA A 232 -0.32 0.78 14.09
C ALA A 232 -1.85 0.77 14.34
N SER A 233 -2.61 1.40 13.44
CA SER A 233 -4.07 1.29 13.40
C SER A 233 -4.47 0.29 12.31
N ILE A 234 -5.26 -0.72 12.65
CA ILE A 234 -5.66 -1.80 11.73
C ILE A 234 -7.18 -1.92 11.80
N THR A 235 -7.89 -1.36 10.84
CA THR A 235 -9.36 -1.29 10.89
C THR A 235 -10.05 -1.55 9.56
N GLY A 236 -11.26 -2.10 9.59
CA GLY A 236 -12.03 -2.27 8.35
C GLY A 236 -11.47 -3.31 7.38
N ASN A 237 -10.51 -4.15 7.76
CA ASN A 237 -9.84 -5.06 6.82
C ASN A 237 -10.49 -6.45 6.80
N ILE A 238 -10.56 -7.08 5.63
CA ILE A 238 -10.79 -8.52 5.51
C ILE A 238 -9.42 -9.19 5.44
N ILE A 239 -9.15 -10.12 6.35
CA ILE A 239 -7.88 -10.87 6.40
C ILE A 239 -8.20 -12.35 6.46
N ALA A 240 -8.13 -13.05 5.33
CA ALA A 240 -8.69 -14.38 5.21
C ALA A 240 -7.83 -15.37 4.42
N TYR A 241 -7.95 -16.66 4.73
CA TYR A 241 -7.32 -17.75 3.96
C TYR A 241 -5.78 -17.63 3.82
N ASN A 242 -5.10 -16.99 4.77
CA ASN A 242 -3.64 -16.90 4.78
C ASN A 242 -3.00 -18.13 5.45
N GLY A 243 -1.78 -18.48 5.06
CA GLY A 243 -1.06 -19.67 5.55
C GLY A 243 -0.65 -19.62 7.03
N GLY A 244 -0.76 -18.47 7.69
CA GLY A 244 -0.41 -18.22 9.09
C GLY A 244 -1.61 -17.71 9.89
N TYR A 245 -1.35 -16.83 10.86
CA TYR A 245 -2.38 -16.08 11.55
C TYR A 245 -2.90 -14.95 10.66
N GLY A 246 -4.13 -14.50 10.89
CA GLY A 246 -4.64 -13.29 10.23
C GLY A 246 -3.84 -12.06 10.67
N ILE A 247 -3.80 -11.77 11.97
CA ILE A 247 -2.96 -10.73 12.55
C ILE A 247 -2.04 -11.35 13.62
N ARG A 248 -0.73 -11.11 13.47
CA ARG A 248 0.27 -11.49 14.47
C ARG A 248 0.99 -10.25 15.00
N CYS A 249 0.93 -10.04 16.31
CA CYS A 249 1.64 -8.97 17.00
C CYS A 249 2.86 -9.55 17.74
N LEU A 250 4.04 -8.92 17.56
CA LEU A 250 5.29 -9.30 18.22
C LEU A 250 5.74 -8.29 19.29
N SER A 251 5.28 -7.04 19.21
CA SER A 251 5.42 -6.05 20.27
C SER A 251 4.52 -6.43 21.45
N GLY A 252 4.95 -6.16 22.69
CA GLY A 252 4.10 -6.27 23.87
C GLY A 252 3.10 -5.11 23.96
N PRO A 253 2.25 -5.07 25.01
CA PRO A 253 1.30 -3.99 25.20
C PRO A 253 1.98 -2.62 25.38
N PRO A 254 1.37 -1.49 24.94
CA PRO A 254 0.10 -1.43 24.23
C PRO A 254 0.25 -2.01 22.82
N TYR A 255 -0.64 -2.93 22.45
CA TYR A 255 -0.68 -3.50 21.11
C TYR A 255 -1.34 -2.51 20.16
N PRO A 256 -1.19 -2.69 18.83
CA PRO A 256 -2.09 -2.11 17.85
C PRO A 256 -3.55 -2.25 18.31
N ILE A 257 -4.42 -1.33 17.92
CA ILE A 257 -5.85 -1.42 18.22
C ILE A 257 -6.55 -1.91 16.94
N PRO A 258 -6.69 -3.24 16.73
CA PRO A 258 -7.66 -3.77 15.79
C PRO A 258 -9.05 -3.23 16.07
N GLY A 259 -9.89 -3.15 15.06
CA GLY A 259 -11.31 -2.92 15.19
C GLY A 259 -12.00 -2.97 13.83
N CYS A 260 -13.26 -3.43 13.80
CA CYS A 260 -14.00 -3.55 12.56
C CYS A 260 -13.29 -4.35 11.46
N ASN A 261 -12.51 -5.38 11.79
CA ASN A 261 -11.90 -6.29 10.82
C ASN A 261 -12.69 -7.60 10.75
N ASP A 262 -12.63 -8.28 9.61
CA ASP A 262 -13.08 -9.66 9.48
C ASP A 262 -11.87 -10.58 9.28
N LEU A 263 -11.71 -11.55 10.18
CA LEU A 263 -10.63 -12.53 10.11
C LEU A 263 -11.21 -13.92 9.97
N TRP A 264 -10.94 -14.57 8.83
CA TRP A 264 -11.59 -15.84 8.49
C TRP A 264 -10.63 -16.88 7.92
N ALA A 265 -10.75 -18.12 8.39
CA ALA A 265 -10.07 -19.28 7.81
C ALA A 265 -8.54 -19.12 7.60
N ASN A 266 -7.86 -18.35 8.47
CA ASN A 266 -6.41 -18.25 8.48
C ASN A 266 -5.82 -19.51 9.15
N ALA A 267 -4.83 -20.15 8.52
CA ALA A 267 -4.46 -21.54 8.84
C ALA A 267 -3.91 -21.75 10.26
N SER A 268 -3.29 -20.74 10.86
CA SER A 268 -2.81 -20.81 12.26
C SER A 268 -3.79 -20.20 13.27
N GLY A 269 -4.84 -19.51 12.82
CA GLY A 269 -5.82 -18.82 13.65
C GLY A 269 -6.00 -17.34 13.28
N ASN A 270 -6.93 -16.64 13.91
CA ASN A 270 -7.19 -15.23 13.55
C ASN A 270 -6.16 -14.27 14.15
N TYR A 271 -5.91 -14.39 15.46
CA TYR A 271 -4.99 -13.49 16.17
C TYR A 271 -3.90 -14.27 16.90
N TYR A 272 -2.72 -13.67 17.01
CA TYR A 272 -1.65 -14.13 17.89
C TYR A 272 -0.86 -12.96 18.48
N GLY A 273 -0.67 -12.97 19.80
CA GLY A 273 0.08 -11.92 20.50
C GLY A 273 -0.66 -10.58 20.61
N CYS A 274 -1.91 -10.51 20.17
CA CYS A 274 -2.84 -9.41 20.39
C CYS A 274 -4.26 -9.96 20.42
N ASP A 275 -5.18 -9.19 21.00
CA ASP A 275 -6.58 -9.56 21.15
C ASP A 275 -7.43 -8.96 20.02
N PRO A 276 -8.57 -9.59 19.67
CA PRO A 276 -9.56 -8.98 18.79
C PRO A 276 -10.04 -7.62 19.30
N GLY A 277 -10.27 -6.71 18.36
CA GLY A 277 -10.80 -5.38 18.58
C GLY A 277 -12.32 -5.32 18.66
N ASN A 278 -12.84 -4.15 19.02
CA ASN A 278 -14.28 -3.89 18.98
C ASN A 278 -14.79 -3.92 17.52
N GLY A 279 -15.90 -4.60 17.29
CA GLY A 279 -16.50 -4.74 15.96
C GLY A 279 -15.77 -5.73 15.04
N ASP A 280 -14.70 -6.38 15.51
CA ASP A 280 -14.07 -7.46 14.75
C ASP A 280 -15.03 -8.66 14.66
N ILE A 281 -15.12 -9.24 13.47
CA ILE A 281 -15.90 -10.44 13.17
C ILE A 281 -14.99 -11.55 12.64
N SER A 282 -15.54 -12.76 12.56
CA SER A 282 -14.85 -13.94 12.03
C SER A 282 -15.88 -14.79 11.29
N GLN A 283 -16.30 -14.31 10.13
CA GLN A 283 -17.30 -14.96 9.29
C GLN A 283 -16.76 -15.12 7.86
N ASP A 284 -17.37 -15.99 7.05
CA ASP A 284 -16.95 -16.12 5.66
C ASP A 284 -17.16 -14.79 4.92
N PRO A 285 -16.14 -14.19 4.27
CA PRO A 285 -16.31 -12.97 3.49
C PRO A 285 -17.27 -13.12 2.31
N GLU A 286 -17.55 -14.35 1.87
CA GLU A 286 -18.39 -14.66 0.71
C GLU A 286 -17.93 -13.90 -0.55
N PHE A 287 -16.65 -14.04 -0.90
CA PHE A 287 -16.12 -13.46 -2.14
C PHE A 287 -16.83 -14.04 -3.37
N CYS A 288 -17.07 -13.21 -4.38
CA CYS A 288 -17.83 -13.57 -5.56
C CYS A 288 -17.26 -14.73 -6.37
N ASN A 289 -15.95 -14.71 -6.65
CA ASN A 289 -15.25 -15.79 -7.36
C ASN A 289 -13.74 -15.69 -7.13
N PRO A 290 -13.25 -16.08 -5.94
CA PRO A 290 -11.84 -15.94 -5.57
C PRO A 290 -10.90 -16.82 -6.41
N GLU A 291 -11.40 -17.89 -7.04
CA GLU A 291 -10.61 -18.75 -7.95
C GLU A 291 -10.21 -18.03 -9.26
N HIS A 292 -10.86 -16.90 -9.57
CA HIS A 292 -10.62 -16.09 -10.76
C HIS A 292 -10.34 -14.63 -10.38
N ASP A 293 -9.68 -14.40 -9.23
CA ASP A 293 -9.28 -13.08 -8.73
C ASP A 293 -10.42 -12.07 -8.51
N ASN A 294 -11.67 -12.53 -8.37
CA ASN A 294 -12.82 -11.67 -8.07
C ASN A 294 -13.13 -11.66 -6.57
N PHE A 295 -12.59 -10.65 -5.89
CA PHE A 295 -12.70 -10.42 -4.45
C PHE A 295 -13.77 -9.39 -4.05
N PHE A 296 -14.68 -9.04 -4.96
CA PHE A 296 -15.89 -8.33 -4.56
C PHE A 296 -16.73 -9.20 -3.63
N LEU A 297 -17.52 -8.56 -2.78
CA LEU A 297 -18.40 -9.25 -1.85
C LEU A 297 -19.67 -9.72 -2.54
N CYS A 298 -20.17 -10.88 -2.11
CA CYS A 298 -21.55 -11.27 -2.36
C CYS A 298 -22.50 -10.33 -1.60
N GLU A 299 -23.70 -10.10 -2.13
CA GLU A 299 -24.76 -9.32 -1.46
C GLU A 299 -25.13 -9.90 -0.08
N SER A 300 -25.02 -11.22 0.09
CA SER A 300 -25.25 -11.91 1.37
C SER A 300 -24.09 -11.84 2.35
N SER A 301 -22.95 -11.27 1.94
CA SER A 301 -21.74 -11.29 2.74
C SER A 301 -21.95 -10.57 4.09
N PRO A 302 -21.46 -11.17 5.19
CA PRO A 302 -21.48 -10.53 6.51
C PRO A 302 -20.63 -9.26 6.56
N CYS A 303 -19.74 -9.03 5.59
CA CYS A 303 -18.86 -7.86 5.53
C CYS A 303 -19.50 -6.61 4.88
N VAL A 304 -20.72 -6.71 4.34
CA VAL A 304 -21.35 -5.60 3.59
C VAL A 304 -21.80 -4.45 4.49
N ASP A 305 -22.39 -4.76 5.64
CA ASP A 305 -22.90 -3.77 6.59
C ASP A 305 -22.80 -4.29 8.03
N VAL A 306 -21.60 -4.21 8.59
CA VAL A 306 -21.33 -4.63 9.97
C VAL A 306 -21.78 -3.52 10.92
N ILE A 307 -22.61 -3.88 11.90
CA ILE A 307 -23.17 -2.94 12.88
C ILE A 307 -22.04 -2.15 13.59
N GLY A 308 -22.05 -0.83 13.42
CA GLY A 308 -21.06 0.08 14.01
C GLY A 308 -19.76 0.24 13.21
N CYS A 309 -19.59 -0.52 12.12
CA CYS A 309 -18.40 -0.53 11.27
C CYS A 309 -18.69 -0.16 9.81
N GLY A 310 -19.89 -0.46 9.30
CA GLY A 310 -20.22 -0.36 7.88
C GLY A 310 -19.57 -1.49 7.08
N GLN A 311 -19.20 -1.21 5.83
CA GLN A 311 -18.52 -2.18 4.97
C GLN A 311 -17.09 -2.44 5.46
N ILE A 312 -16.71 -3.72 5.52
CA ILE A 312 -15.33 -4.18 5.79
C ILE A 312 -14.74 -4.71 4.46
N GLY A 313 -13.47 -4.40 4.19
CA GLY A 313 -12.72 -4.88 3.02
C GLY A 313 -12.56 -3.86 1.89
N ALA A 314 -11.74 -4.21 0.89
CA ALA A 314 -11.35 -3.32 -0.20
C ALA A 314 -12.44 -3.07 -1.25
N PHE A 315 -13.36 -4.02 -1.43
CA PHE A 315 -14.39 -3.98 -2.46
C PHE A 315 -15.75 -4.20 -1.84
N GLY A 316 -16.76 -3.49 -2.35
CA GLY A 316 -18.15 -3.70 -1.95
C GLY A 316 -18.80 -4.86 -2.67
N VAL A 317 -20.13 -4.86 -2.70
CA VAL A 317 -20.92 -5.89 -3.37
C VAL A 317 -20.66 -5.88 -4.88
N GLY A 318 -20.33 -7.05 -5.45
CA GLY A 318 -20.10 -7.23 -6.89
C GLY A 318 -20.86 -8.41 -7.51
N CYS A 319 -21.54 -9.22 -6.70
CA CYS A 319 -22.40 -10.30 -7.17
C CYS A 319 -23.60 -10.50 -6.25
N GLY A 320 -24.69 -11.01 -6.82
CA GLY A 320 -25.87 -11.38 -6.04
C GLY A 320 -25.67 -12.72 -5.30
N PRO A 321 -26.60 -13.08 -4.40
CA PRO A 321 -26.54 -14.32 -3.66
C PRO A 321 -26.40 -15.49 -4.63
N THR A 322 -25.39 -16.33 -4.42
CA THR A 322 -25.27 -17.59 -5.15
C THR A 322 -26.49 -18.43 -4.80
N THR A 323 -27.49 -18.45 -5.67
CA THR A 323 -28.59 -19.39 -5.55
C THR A 323 -28.00 -20.78 -5.69
N VAL A 324 -27.79 -21.48 -4.57
CA VAL A 324 -27.57 -22.92 -4.60
C VAL A 324 -28.82 -23.49 -5.26
N LYS A 325 -28.76 -23.82 -6.56
CA LYS A 325 -29.80 -24.63 -7.19
C LYS A 325 -29.76 -25.96 -6.45
N GLY A 326 -30.70 -26.16 -5.53
CA GLY A 326 -30.86 -27.39 -4.79
C GLY A 326 -30.79 -28.56 -5.75
N THR A 327 -29.72 -29.33 -5.68
CA THR A 327 -29.53 -30.51 -6.51
C THR A 327 -30.04 -31.70 -5.73
N THR A 328 -31.00 -32.43 -6.27
CA THR A 328 -31.54 -33.61 -5.61
C THR A 328 -30.48 -34.71 -5.57
N TRP A 329 -30.56 -35.59 -4.56
CA TRP A 329 -29.59 -36.68 -4.41
C TRP A 329 -29.54 -37.61 -5.64
N GLY A 330 -30.65 -37.70 -6.37
CA GLY A 330 -30.75 -38.40 -7.65
C GLY A 330 -29.91 -37.77 -8.77
N ARG A 331 -29.83 -36.44 -8.85
CA ARG A 331 -28.99 -35.74 -9.84
C ARG A 331 -27.50 -35.92 -9.58
N ILE A 332 -27.09 -35.94 -8.31
CA ILE A 332 -25.69 -36.16 -7.95
C ILE A 332 -25.27 -37.59 -8.31
N LYS A 333 -26.08 -38.60 -7.98
CA LYS A 333 -25.80 -40.01 -8.35
C LYS A 333 -25.72 -40.25 -9.86
N ALA A 334 -26.45 -39.47 -10.67
CA ALA A 334 -26.40 -39.57 -12.12
C ALA A 334 -25.12 -38.97 -12.74
N THR A 335 -24.40 -38.13 -12.00
CA THR A 335 -23.16 -37.48 -12.46
C THR A 335 -21.94 -38.40 -12.29
N PHE A 336 -22.04 -39.43 -11.45
CA PHE A 336 -20.98 -40.41 -11.15
C PHE A 336 -21.26 -41.80 -11.75
N ARG A 337 -21.96 -41.87 -12.89
CA ARG A 337 -22.20 -43.10 -13.64
C ARG A 337 -21.48 -43.08 -14.99
#